data_AF-M6KA84-F1
#
_entry.id   AF-M6KA84-F1
#
_cell.length_a   1.000
_cell.length_b   1.000
_cell.length_c   1.000
_cell.angle_alpha   90.00
_cell.angle_beta   90.00
_cell.angle_gamma   90.00
#
_symmetry.space_group_name_H-M   'P 1'
#
loop_
_entity.id
_entity.type
_entity.pdbx_description
1 polymer ?
#
loop_
_entity_poly.entity_id
_entity_poly.type
_entity_poly.pdbx_seq_one_letter_code
_entity_poly.pdbx_strand_id
1 'polypeptide(L)'
;MAKNQIYLWGLILFLLSLWNLEAKVSISTQSSKRYVRFEDVQREFPSLKSTFNPATFVGSIQHPSGEVRFRVGSSFYTFNQTIEKISVPILYKEKDFLIPPEIVEALFVQLMPEDVRYEYKENVLELEVLPSAEKLEVKTILIDAGHGGKDPGTLSNDGTNEKSVALQVAKILQKFFEKVYPTINIVLTRADDTFIELERRSEIANRELKKTEALCLSVFIVIRPSTKK
;
A
#
# COMPACT_ATOMS: atom_id res chain seq x y z
N MET A 1 24.34 -41.78 -18.99
CA MET A 1 24.48 -40.71 -17.96
C MET A 1 23.40 -39.62 -18.02
N ALA A 2 22.58 -39.50 -19.08
CA ALA A 2 21.60 -38.40 -19.21
C ALA A 2 20.27 -38.58 -18.44
N LYS A 3 19.86 -39.82 -18.12
CA LYS A 3 18.53 -40.08 -17.52
C LYS A 3 18.43 -39.58 -16.07
N ASN A 4 19.47 -39.75 -15.26
CA ASN A 4 19.46 -39.37 -13.85
C ASN A 4 19.60 -37.85 -13.62
N GLN A 5 20.19 -37.11 -14.56
CA GLN A 5 20.23 -35.65 -14.45
C GLN A 5 18.84 -35.02 -14.63
N ILE A 6 18.02 -35.51 -15.55
CA ILE A 6 16.66 -34.96 -15.79
C ILE A 6 15.78 -35.12 -14.53
N TYR A 7 15.88 -36.25 -13.82
CA TYR A 7 15.17 -36.43 -12.55
C TYR A 7 15.71 -35.53 -11.42
N LEU A 8 17.01 -35.22 -11.42
CA LEU A 8 17.60 -34.30 -10.45
C LEU A 8 17.17 -32.84 -10.71
N TRP A 9 17.11 -32.42 -11.97
CA TRP A 9 16.55 -31.11 -12.36
C TRP A 9 15.06 -31.02 -12.07
N GLY A 10 14.30 -32.11 -12.29
CA GLY A 10 12.90 -32.20 -11.89
C GLY A 10 12.70 -32.12 -10.38
N LEU A 11 13.58 -32.74 -9.59
CA LEU A 11 13.55 -32.65 -8.12
C LEU A 11 13.97 -31.25 -7.62
N ILE A 12 14.95 -30.60 -8.26
CA ILE A 12 15.38 -29.23 -7.94
C ILE A 12 14.27 -28.23 -8.31
N LEU A 13 13.63 -28.37 -9.47
CA LEU A 13 12.48 -27.55 -9.87
C LEU A 13 11.26 -27.80 -8.97
N PHE A 14 11.04 -29.06 -8.55
CA PHE A 14 9.99 -29.40 -7.58
C PHE A 14 10.30 -28.83 -6.18
N LEU A 15 11.54 -28.90 -5.71
CA LEU A 15 12.00 -28.28 -4.46
C LEU A 15 11.97 -26.74 -4.52
N LEU A 16 12.27 -26.13 -5.67
CA LEU A 16 12.10 -24.69 -5.91
C LEU A 16 10.62 -24.29 -5.94
N SER A 17 9.73 -25.15 -6.47
CA SER A 17 8.28 -24.92 -6.39
C SER A 17 7.71 -25.08 -4.98
N LEU A 18 8.37 -25.86 -4.12
CA LEU A 18 8.04 -25.99 -2.69
C LEU A 18 8.58 -24.82 -1.85
N TRP A 19 9.48 -23.99 -2.37
CA TRP A 19 9.89 -22.73 -1.74
C TRP A 19 8.98 -21.54 -2.06
N ASN A 20 8.07 -21.70 -3.03
CA ASN A 20 6.91 -20.81 -3.18
C ASN A 20 5.69 -21.37 -2.44
N LEU A 21 5.90 -21.96 -1.26
CA LEU A 21 4.81 -22.06 -0.30
C LEU A 21 4.50 -20.64 0.14
N GLU A 22 3.33 -20.13 -0.26
CA GLU A 22 2.69 -18.93 0.28
C GLU A 22 2.66 -19.05 1.81
N ALA A 23 3.73 -18.57 2.46
CA ALA A 23 3.94 -18.76 3.87
C ALA A 23 3.12 -17.70 4.60
N LYS A 24 1.89 -18.07 4.92
CA LYS A 24 1.10 -17.32 5.89
C LYS A 24 1.82 -17.39 7.24
N VAL A 25 2.28 -16.25 7.73
CA VAL A 25 2.99 -16.13 9.01
C VAL A 25 2.05 -15.54 10.05
N SER A 26 2.21 -15.99 11.30
CA SER A 26 1.46 -15.48 12.44
C SER A 26 2.42 -14.98 13.51
N ILE A 27 2.33 -13.69 13.83
CA ILE A 27 3.12 -13.06 14.90
C ILE A 27 2.21 -12.74 16.09
N SER A 28 2.56 -13.18 17.29
CA SER A 28 1.80 -12.85 18.49
C SER A 28 1.84 -11.36 18.80
N THR A 29 0.69 -10.79 19.13
CA THR A 29 0.58 -9.42 19.61
C THR A 29 0.48 -9.40 21.14
N GLN A 30 0.94 -8.31 21.74
CA GLN A 30 0.98 -8.12 23.18
C GLN A 30 0.01 -7.03 23.60
N SER A 31 -0.68 -7.28 24.72
CA SER A 31 -1.68 -6.40 25.34
C SER A 31 -2.90 -6.10 24.46
N SER A 32 -3.90 -5.42 25.03
CA SER A 32 -5.05 -4.90 24.27
C SER A 32 -4.68 -3.88 23.20
N LYS A 33 -3.46 -3.34 23.23
CA LYS A 33 -2.93 -2.38 22.25
C LYS A 33 -2.22 -3.05 21.06
N ARG A 34 -2.17 -4.39 21.02
CA ARG A 34 -1.63 -5.19 19.91
C ARG A 34 -0.19 -4.83 19.51
N TYR A 35 0.67 -4.60 20.49
CA TYR A 35 2.09 -4.39 20.22
C TYR A 35 2.71 -5.63 19.59
N VAL A 36 3.62 -5.44 18.65
CA VAL A 36 4.42 -6.51 18.05
C VAL A 36 5.87 -6.30 18.45
N ARG A 37 6.59 -7.39 18.69
CA ARG A 37 8.04 -7.36 18.91
C ARG A 37 8.76 -7.14 17.58
N PHE A 38 9.67 -6.18 17.53
CA PHE A 38 10.42 -5.92 16.30
C PHE A 38 11.25 -7.15 15.88
N GLU A 39 11.80 -7.90 16.83
CA GLU A 39 12.56 -9.12 16.49
C GLU A 39 11.72 -10.17 15.74
N ASP A 40 10.42 -10.26 16.04
CA ASP A 40 9.54 -11.23 15.37
C ASP A 40 9.24 -10.77 13.95
N VAL A 41 9.06 -9.47 13.72
CA VAL A 41 8.95 -8.89 12.37
C VAL A 41 10.25 -9.05 11.60
N GLN A 42 11.39 -8.80 12.23
CA GLN A 42 12.72 -8.92 11.61
C GLN A 42 13.05 -10.37 11.20
N ARG A 43 12.51 -11.37 11.91
CA ARG A 43 12.69 -12.78 11.55
C ARG A 43 12.08 -13.10 10.19
N GLU A 44 10.91 -12.54 9.91
CA GLU A 44 10.20 -12.71 8.65
C GLU A 44 10.74 -11.78 7.55
N PHE A 45 11.28 -10.63 7.95
CA PHE A 45 11.89 -9.67 7.04
C PHE A 45 13.33 -9.31 7.44
N PRO A 46 14.31 -10.17 7.12
CA PRO A 46 15.70 -10.00 7.55
C PRO A 46 16.40 -8.73 7.02
N SER A 47 15.84 -8.10 5.98
CA SER A 47 16.29 -6.83 5.41
C SER A 47 16.09 -5.66 6.36
N LEU A 48 15.14 -5.75 7.29
CA LEU A 48 14.92 -4.74 8.33
C LEU A 48 16.04 -4.81 9.36
N LYS A 49 16.59 -3.65 9.71
CA LYS A 49 17.57 -3.47 10.78
C LYS A 49 17.08 -2.41 11.75
N SER A 50 17.50 -2.48 13.00
CA SER A 50 17.17 -1.45 13.98
C SER A 50 18.41 -0.90 14.67
N THR A 51 18.32 0.36 15.08
CA THR A 51 19.33 1.01 15.92
C THR A 51 18.66 1.62 17.15
N PHE A 52 19.39 1.69 18.25
CA PHE A 52 18.90 2.33 19.48
C PHE A 52 20.03 3.08 20.18
N ASN A 53 19.82 4.36 20.45
CA ASN A 53 20.69 5.16 21.29
C ASN A 53 20.04 5.32 22.69
N PRO A 54 20.52 4.58 23.71
CA PRO A 54 19.89 4.59 25.04
C PRO A 54 20.06 5.93 25.78
N ALA A 55 21.08 6.73 25.45
CA ALA A 55 21.28 8.04 26.09
C ALA A 55 20.23 9.07 25.64
N THR A 56 19.75 8.95 24.40
CA THR A 56 18.77 9.87 23.81
C THR A 56 17.38 9.27 23.70
N PHE A 57 17.23 7.96 23.96
CA PHE A 57 16.03 7.18 23.70
C PHE A 57 15.56 7.23 22.24
N VAL A 58 16.46 7.53 21.31
CA VAL A 58 16.16 7.57 19.88
C VAL A 58 16.43 6.19 19.28
N GLY A 59 15.44 5.66 18.58
CA GLY A 59 15.53 4.42 17.82
C GLY A 59 15.23 4.66 16.35
N SER A 60 15.66 3.74 15.51
CA SER A 60 15.22 3.68 14.11
C SER A 60 15.08 2.25 13.62
N ILE A 61 14.21 2.08 12.63
CA ILE A 61 14.05 0.87 11.83
C ILE A 61 14.40 1.24 10.38
N GLN A 62 15.32 0.50 9.78
CA GLN A 62 15.96 0.79 8.51
C GLN A 62 15.73 -0.35 7.51
N HIS A 63 15.54 0.03 6.27
CA HIS A 63 15.52 -0.84 5.09
C HIS A 63 16.35 -0.15 3.98
N PRO A 64 16.90 -0.84 2.97
CA PRO A 64 17.57 -0.17 1.84
C PRO A 64 16.78 0.94 1.14
N SER A 65 15.44 0.93 1.24
CA SER A 65 14.54 1.95 0.68
C SER A 65 14.34 3.18 1.57
N GLY A 66 14.69 3.14 2.87
CA GLY A 66 14.43 4.25 3.78
C GLY A 66 14.62 3.94 5.27
N GLU A 67 14.24 4.91 6.10
CA GLU A 67 14.33 4.81 7.56
C GLU A 67 13.07 5.39 8.22
N VAL A 68 12.51 4.64 9.16
CA VAL A 68 11.54 5.12 10.16
C VAL A 68 12.31 5.40 11.44
N ARG A 69 12.31 6.66 11.89
CA ARG A 69 12.99 7.09 13.12
C ARG A 69 12.00 7.58 14.15
N PHE A 70 12.25 7.26 15.42
CA PHE A 70 11.33 7.57 16.52
C PHE A 70 12.08 7.78 17.83
N ARG A 71 11.37 8.33 18.82
CA ARG A 71 11.83 8.40 20.20
C ARG A 71 10.98 7.44 21.04
N VAL A 72 11.62 6.54 21.78
CA VAL A 72 10.94 5.61 22.69
C VAL A 72 10.14 6.40 23.72
N GLY A 73 8.90 6.00 23.95
CA GLY A 73 7.93 6.70 24.80
C GLY A 73 7.19 7.86 24.13
N SER A 74 7.52 8.20 22.88
CA SER A 74 6.82 9.22 22.08
C SER A 74 5.76 8.58 21.18
N SER A 75 4.64 9.29 20.98
CA SER A 75 3.58 8.93 20.03
C SER A 75 3.79 9.58 18.66
N PHE A 76 5.06 9.70 18.24
CA PHE A 76 5.44 10.25 16.94
C PHE A 76 6.61 9.47 16.36
N TYR A 77 6.61 9.32 15.04
CA TYR A 77 7.76 8.87 14.26
C TYR A 77 8.02 9.84 13.11
N THR A 78 9.14 9.64 12.44
CA THR A 78 9.51 10.37 11.24
C THR A 78 9.82 9.39 10.12
N PHE A 79 9.33 9.71 8.92
CA PHE A 79 9.64 9.02 7.68
C PHE A 79 9.84 10.06 6.60
N ASN A 80 10.95 9.98 5.85
CA ASN A 80 11.32 10.98 4.84
C ASN A 80 11.24 12.43 5.35
N GLN A 81 11.69 12.68 6.59
CA GLN A 81 11.65 13.99 7.28
C GLN A 81 10.25 14.52 7.64
N THR A 82 9.19 13.82 7.28
CA THR A 82 7.82 14.12 7.71
C THR A 82 7.58 13.53 9.09
N ILE A 83 6.93 14.28 9.99
CA ILE A 83 6.53 13.81 11.31
C ILE A 83 5.12 13.24 11.24
N GLU A 84 4.95 12.02 11.69
CA GLU A 84 3.69 11.29 11.73
C GLU A 84 3.29 10.98 13.17
N LYS A 85 2.00 11.10 13.47
CA LYS A 85 1.44 10.83 14.80
C LYS A 85 0.86 9.42 14.86
N ILE A 86 1.09 8.72 15.96
CA ILE A 86 0.53 7.39 16.25
C ILE A 86 -0.33 7.43 17.51
N SER A 87 -1.25 6.47 17.68
CA SER A 87 -2.18 6.48 18.82
C SER A 87 -1.50 6.13 20.14
N VAL A 88 -0.48 5.28 20.09
CA VAL A 88 0.25 4.78 21.26
C VAL A 88 1.77 4.85 21.03
N PRO A 89 2.58 5.05 22.07
CA PRO A 89 4.02 5.24 21.89
C PRO A 89 4.76 3.93 21.60
N ILE A 90 5.87 4.02 20.88
CA ILE A 90 6.80 2.89 20.75
C ILE A 90 7.51 2.67 22.08
N LEU A 91 7.60 1.42 22.53
CA LEU A 91 8.25 1.06 23.79
C LEU A 91 9.53 0.28 23.53
N TYR A 92 10.44 0.28 24.51
CA TYR A 92 11.62 -0.58 24.51
C TYR A 92 11.63 -1.41 25.79
N LYS A 93 11.56 -2.73 25.66
CA LYS A 93 11.53 -3.69 26.77
C LYS A 93 12.33 -4.93 26.37
N GLU A 94 13.03 -5.53 27.34
CA GLU A 94 13.75 -6.79 27.12
C GLU A 94 14.72 -6.74 25.92
N LYS A 95 15.37 -5.59 25.73
CA LYS A 95 16.29 -5.28 24.62
C LYS A 95 15.65 -5.24 23.23
N ASP A 96 14.33 -5.12 23.15
CA ASP A 96 13.59 -5.11 21.90
C ASP A 96 12.56 -3.98 21.85
N PHE A 97 12.20 -3.58 20.62
CA PHE A 97 11.14 -2.61 20.41
C PHE A 97 9.79 -3.30 20.41
N LEU A 98 8.86 -2.77 21.22
CA LEU A 98 7.45 -3.07 21.08
C LEU A 98 6.85 -1.98 20.21
N ILE A 99 6.56 -2.34 18.96
CA ILE A 99 6.02 -1.45 17.95
C ILE A 99 4.51 -1.60 17.87
N PRO A 100 3.74 -0.51 17.84
CA PRO A 100 2.29 -0.58 17.70
C PRO A 100 1.90 -0.84 16.24
N PRO A 101 0.61 -1.17 15.99
CA PRO A 101 0.13 -1.47 14.65
C PRO A 101 0.51 -0.42 13.62
N GLU A 102 0.33 0.86 13.91
CA GLU A 102 0.60 1.94 12.96
C GLU A 102 2.07 2.01 12.50
N ILE A 103 3.00 1.55 13.34
CA ILE A 103 4.41 1.46 12.94
C ILE A 103 4.63 0.25 12.05
N VAL A 104 4.04 -0.90 12.36
CA VAL A 104 4.09 -2.09 11.49
C VAL A 104 3.53 -1.76 10.11
N GLU A 105 2.39 -1.06 10.05
CA GLU A 105 1.80 -0.59 8.80
C GLU A 105 2.75 0.36 8.05
N ALA A 106 3.39 1.31 8.75
CA ALA A 106 4.38 2.18 8.13
C ALA A 106 5.58 1.38 7.57
N LEU A 107 6.04 0.33 8.24
CA LEU A 107 7.09 -0.53 7.69
C LEU A 107 6.64 -1.16 6.37
N PHE A 108 5.47 -1.82 6.35
CA PHE A 108 4.96 -2.52 5.17
C PHE A 108 4.65 -1.60 4.01
N VAL A 109 4.04 -0.44 4.28
CA VAL A 109 3.59 0.48 3.23
C VAL A 109 4.71 1.40 2.75
N GLN A 110 5.62 1.81 3.63
CA GLN A 110 6.59 2.88 3.31
C GLN A 110 8.01 2.36 3.13
N LEU A 111 8.40 1.26 3.77
CA LEU A 111 9.75 0.71 3.69
C LEU A 111 9.83 -0.56 2.84
N MET A 112 8.87 -1.46 2.90
CA MET A 112 9.03 -2.76 2.24
C MET A 112 8.71 -2.66 0.75
N PRO A 113 9.56 -3.21 -0.15
CA PRO A 113 9.23 -3.35 -1.57
C PRO A 113 8.27 -4.51 -1.84
N GLU A 114 8.16 -5.46 -0.91
CA GLU A 114 7.25 -6.60 -1.03
C GLU A 114 5.80 -6.18 -0.77
N ASP A 115 4.87 -6.73 -1.56
CA ASP A 115 3.44 -6.60 -1.29
C ASP A 115 3.05 -7.52 -0.12
N VAL A 116 2.84 -6.94 1.06
CA VAL A 116 2.47 -7.69 2.26
C VAL A 116 0.98 -7.50 2.54
N ARG A 117 0.20 -8.59 2.50
CA ARG A 117 -1.14 -8.61 3.10
C ARG A 117 -1.01 -8.87 4.58
N TYR A 118 -1.75 -8.12 5.39
CA TYR A 118 -1.75 -8.29 6.83
C TYR A 118 -3.13 -8.11 7.46
N GLU A 119 -3.40 -8.85 8.54
CA GLU A 119 -4.63 -8.74 9.32
C GLU A 119 -4.32 -8.85 10.82
N TYR A 120 -4.83 -7.89 11.60
CA TYR A 120 -4.80 -7.96 13.06
C TYR A 120 -6.04 -8.68 13.59
N LYS A 121 -5.86 -9.94 14.01
CA LYS A 121 -6.81 -10.69 14.82
C LYS A 121 -6.53 -10.44 16.30
N GLU A 122 -7.45 -10.86 17.18
CA GLU A 122 -7.46 -10.54 18.61
C GLU A 122 -6.05 -10.35 19.22
N ASN A 123 -5.24 -11.42 19.20
CA ASN A 123 -3.88 -11.45 19.75
C ASN A 123 -2.81 -11.84 18.72
N VAL A 124 -3.08 -11.72 17.42
CA VAL A 124 -2.19 -12.18 16.34
C VAL A 124 -2.20 -11.21 15.16
N LEU A 125 -1.03 -10.93 14.62
CA LEU A 125 -0.82 -10.33 13.31
C LEU A 125 -0.57 -11.46 12.30
N GLU A 126 -1.53 -11.69 11.40
CA GLU A 126 -1.35 -12.62 10.29
C GLU A 126 -0.77 -11.86 9.10
N LEU A 127 0.24 -12.44 8.46
CA LEU A 127 0.97 -11.86 7.32
C LEU A 127 1.01 -12.85 6.17
N GLU A 128 0.91 -12.35 4.95
CA GLU A 128 1.12 -13.09 3.72
C GLU A 128 1.94 -12.21 2.79
N VAL A 129 3.18 -12.61 2.53
CA VAL A 129 4.01 -11.96 1.50
C VAL A 129 3.51 -12.46 0.15
N LEU A 130 2.91 -11.56 -0.61
CA LEU A 130 2.47 -11.89 -1.96
C LEU A 130 3.68 -12.08 -2.86
N PRO A 131 3.63 -13.01 -3.83
CA PRO A 131 4.64 -13.05 -4.86
C PRO A 131 4.70 -11.66 -5.48
N SER A 132 5.90 -11.07 -5.50
CA SER A 132 6.14 -9.82 -6.21
C SER A 132 5.59 -10.03 -7.61
N ALA A 133 4.49 -9.34 -7.94
CA ALA A 133 3.98 -9.34 -9.29
C ALA A 133 5.19 -8.99 -10.16
N GLU A 134 5.54 -9.83 -11.14
CA GLU A 134 6.64 -9.54 -12.07
C GLU A 134 6.57 -8.07 -12.39
N LYS A 135 7.61 -7.33 -11.99
CA LYS A 135 7.60 -5.88 -11.82
C LYS A 135 6.83 -5.23 -12.95
N LEU A 136 5.54 -5.00 -12.74
CA LEU A 136 4.67 -4.43 -13.77
C LEU A 136 5.18 -3.01 -13.94
N GLU A 137 5.90 -2.78 -15.02
CA GLU A 137 6.38 -1.48 -15.43
C GLU A 137 5.17 -0.72 -15.98
N VAL A 138 4.28 -0.29 -15.09
CA VAL A 138 3.09 0.49 -15.43
C VAL A 138 3.53 1.71 -16.21
N LYS A 139 3.21 1.74 -17.51
CA LYS A 139 3.56 2.86 -18.40
C LYS A 139 2.42 3.85 -18.52
N THR A 140 1.19 3.41 -18.27
CA THR A 140 -0.01 4.24 -18.38
C THR A 140 -0.94 4.00 -17.20
N ILE A 141 -1.38 5.08 -16.55
CA ILE A 141 -2.48 5.07 -15.59
C ILE A 141 -3.64 5.84 -16.19
N LEU A 142 -4.79 5.19 -16.31
CA LEU A 142 -6.03 5.85 -16.71
C LEU A 142 -6.92 6.09 -15.50
N ILE A 143 -7.34 7.34 -15.30
CA ILE A 143 -8.19 7.76 -14.20
C ILE A 143 -9.59 8.06 -14.76
N ASP A 144 -10.57 7.25 -14.37
CA ASP A 144 -11.96 7.47 -14.74
C ASP A 144 -12.67 8.38 -13.73
N ALA A 145 -13.01 9.60 -14.17
CA ALA A 145 -13.83 10.52 -13.38
C ALA A 145 -15.32 10.20 -13.59
N GLY A 146 -15.96 9.61 -12.58
CA GLY A 146 -17.38 9.22 -12.59
C GLY A 146 -18.32 10.35 -13.04
N HIS A 147 -19.47 9.97 -13.64
CA HIS A 147 -20.53 10.89 -14.09
C HIS A 147 -20.05 11.99 -15.06
N GLY A 148 -20.75 13.13 -15.13
CA GLY A 148 -20.38 14.30 -15.94
C GLY A 148 -21.54 14.84 -16.77
N GLY A 149 -21.50 16.12 -17.11
CA GLY A 149 -22.51 16.77 -17.97
C GLY A 149 -23.93 16.59 -17.44
N LYS A 150 -24.76 15.87 -18.22
CA LYS A 150 -26.17 15.58 -17.90
C LYS A 150 -26.37 14.63 -16.73
N ASP A 151 -25.35 13.89 -16.33
CA ASP A 151 -25.39 12.99 -15.18
C ASP A 151 -24.65 13.65 -14.00
N PRO A 152 -25.37 14.20 -13.01
CA PRO A 152 -24.75 14.80 -11.83
C PRO A 152 -24.18 13.77 -10.85
N GLY A 153 -24.55 12.50 -10.97
CA GLY A 153 -24.42 11.50 -9.91
C GLY A 153 -25.20 11.90 -8.66
N THR A 154 -24.69 11.50 -7.49
CA THR A 154 -25.37 11.79 -6.23
C THR A 154 -25.31 13.27 -5.88
N LEU A 155 -26.44 13.85 -5.45
CA LEU A 155 -26.54 15.24 -4.99
C LEU A 155 -26.63 15.29 -3.46
N SER A 156 -25.79 16.13 -2.85
CA SER A 156 -25.81 16.46 -1.44
C SER A 156 -26.87 17.53 -1.12
N ASN A 157 -27.27 17.60 0.16
CA ASN A 157 -28.19 18.63 0.66
C ASN A 157 -27.66 20.06 0.50
N ASP A 158 -26.34 20.23 0.42
CA ASP A 158 -25.68 21.54 0.22
C ASP A 158 -25.49 21.90 -1.27
N GLY A 159 -26.00 21.08 -2.19
CA GLY A 159 -25.89 21.30 -3.64
C GLY A 159 -24.60 20.74 -4.27
N THR A 160 -23.70 20.15 -3.47
CA THR A 160 -22.52 19.44 -4.00
C THR A 160 -22.96 18.21 -4.77
N ASN A 161 -22.47 18.03 -5.99
CA ASN A 161 -22.74 16.86 -6.80
C ASN A 161 -21.49 15.99 -7.01
N GLU A 162 -21.71 14.69 -7.11
CA GLU A 162 -20.67 13.67 -7.25
C GLU A 162 -19.77 13.93 -8.46
N LYS A 163 -20.33 14.31 -9.62
CA LYS A 163 -19.55 14.59 -10.83
C LYS A 163 -18.46 15.65 -10.64
N SER A 164 -18.73 16.68 -9.82
CA SER A 164 -17.80 17.79 -9.59
C SER A 164 -16.69 17.37 -8.65
N VAL A 165 -17.01 16.60 -7.61
CA VAL A 165 -16.01 16.11 -6.66
C VAL A 165 -15.13 15.05 -7.33
N ALA A 166 -15.72 14.12 -8.08
CA ALA A 166 -14.99 13.09 -8.81
C ALA A 166 -13.98 13.69 -9.81
N LEU A 167 -14.38 14.73 -10.57
CA LEU A 167 -13.47 15.43 -11.48
C LEU A 167 -12.31 16.14 -10.76
N GLN A 168 -12.60 16.78 -9.63
CA GLN A 168 -11.57 17.47 -8.83
C GLN A 168 -10.54 16.47 -8.29
N VAL A 169 -11.00 15.37 -7.71
CA VAL A 169 -10.13 14.30 -7.20
C VAL A 169 -9.31 13.71 -8.34
N ALA A 170 -9.92 13.41 -9.49
CA ALA A 170 -9.21 12.89 -10.66
C ALA A 170 -8.08 13.83 -11.13
N LYS A 171 -8.32 15.14 -11.17
CA LYS A 171 -7.29 16.14 -11.53
C LYS A 171 -6.18 16.27 -10.49
N ILE A 172 -6.50 16.14 -9.20
CA ILE A 172 -5.50 16.15 -8.13
C ILE A 172 -4.61 14.90 -8.25
N LEU A 173 -5.22 13.72 -8.45
CA LEU A 173 -4.49 12.47 -8.67
C LEU A 173 -3.61 12.54 -9.91
N GLN A 174 -4.13 13.08 -11.03
CA GLN A 174 -3.34 13.29 -12.23
C GLN A 174 -2.06 14.10 -11.94
N LYS A 175 -2.20 15.28 -11.35
CA LYS A 175 -1.06 16.14 -11.01
C LYS A 175 -0.09 15.48 -10.04
N PHE A 176 -0.61 14.72 -9.07
CA PHE A 176 0.21 13.99 -8.12
C PHE A 176 1.05 12.92 -8.82
N PHE A 177 0.42 12.08 -9.65
CA PHE A 177 1.11 11.01 -10.36
C PHE A 177 2.10 11.55 -11.40
N GLU A 178 1.74 12.59 -12.16
CA GLU A 178 2.66 13.26 -13.09
C GLU A 178 3.91 13.81 -12.37
N LYS A 179 3.76 14.27 -11.12
CA LYS A 179 4.87 14.77 -10.30
C LYS A 179 5.73 13.64 -9.73
N VAL A 180 5.12 12.59 -9.20
CA VAL A 180 5.82 11.50 -8.49
C VAL A 180 6.40 10.48 -9.47
N TYR A 181 5.74 10.26 -10.61
CA TYR A 181 6.10 9.27 -11.62
C TYR A 181 6.16 9.90 -13.03
N PRO A 182 7.18 10.72 -13.34
CA PRO A 182 7.26 11.47 -14.59
C PRO A 182 7.39 10.61 -15.85
N THR A 183 7.69 9.32 -15.70
CA THR A 183 7.80 8.34 -16.80
C THR A 183 6.47 7.65 -17.10
N ILE A 184 5.44 7.82 -16.27
CA ILE A 184 4.12 7.20 -16.45
C ILE A 184 3.19 8.20 -17.14
N ASN A 185 2.55 7.76 -18.22
CA ASN A 185 1.52 8.52 -18.91
C ASN A 185 0.21 8.49 -18.10
N ILE A 186 -0.33 9.66 -17.73
CA ILE A 186 -1.58 9.75 -16.95
C ILE A 186 -2.71 10.27 -17.84
N VAL A 187 -3.78 9.50 -17.98
CA VAL A 187 -4.90 9.83 -18.88
C VAL A 187 -6.20 9.92 -18.09
N LEU A 188 -6.97 10.98 -18.27
CA LEU A 188 -8.34 11.07 -17.72
C LEU A 188 -9.36 10.59 -18.77
N THR A 189 -10.42 9.90 -18.34
CA THR A 189 -11.56 9.64 -19.25
C THR A 189 -12.22 10.94 -19.71
N ARG A 190 -12.37 11.92 -18.80
CA ARG A 190 -12.79 13.30 -19.08
C ARG A 190 -11.94 14.31 -18.31
N ALA A 191 -11.62 15.44 -18.94
CA ALA A 191 -10.89 16.55 -18.32
C ALA A 191 -11.79 17.74 -17.93
N ASP A 192 -13.07 17.69 -18.28
CA ASP A 192 -14.09 18.71 -18.05
C ASP A 192 -15.44 18.08 -17.64
N ASP A 193 -16.48 18.91 -17.56
CA ASP A 193 -17.83 18.49 -17.19
C ASP A 193 -18.60 17.87 -18.38
N THR A 194 -17.97 16.95 -19.10
CA THR A 194 -18.59 16.19 -20.19
C THR A 194 -19.14 14.87 -19.69
N PHE A 195 -20.34 14.50 -20.16
CA PHE A 195 -20.89 13.16 -19.94
C PHE A 195 -20.23 12.14 -20.87
N ILE A 196 -19.64 11.08 -20.29
CA ILE A 196 -19.11 9.94 -21.05
C ILE A 196 -19.88 8.68 -20.67
N GLU A 197 -20.45 8.02 -21.67
CA GLU A 197 -21.15 6.75 -21.53
C GLU A 197 -20.22 5.64 -21.04
N LEU A 198 -20.76 4.69 -20.27
CA LEU A 198 -19.98 3.61 -19.65
C LEU A 198 -19.20 2.79 -20.69
N GLU A 199 -19.81 2.47 -21.82
CA GLU A 199 -19.16 1.77 -22.92
C GLU A 199 -17.98 2.58 -23.48
N ARG A 200 -18.19 3.88 -23.70
CA ARG A 200 -17.14 4.78 -24.19
C ARG A 200 -15.97 4.91 -23.21
N ARG A 201 -16.21 4.87 -21.90
CA ARG A 201 -15.13 4.83 -20.89
C ARG A 201 -14.26 3.60 -21.07
N SER A 202 -14.88 2.43 -21.24
CA SER A 202 -14.20 1.17 -21.52
C SER A 202 -13.46 1.18 -22.85
N GLU A 203 -14.01 1.82 -23.89
CA GLU A 203 -13.32 2.01 -25.16
C GLU A 203 -12.08 2.90 -25.04
N ILE A 204 -12.15 4.00 -24.28
CA ILE A 204 -11.00 4.87 -23.99
C ILE A 204 -9.96 4.04 -23.24
N ALA A 205 -10.35 3.33 -22.18
CA ALA A 205 -9.45 2.44 -21.45
C ALA A 205 -8.78 1.43 -22.38
N ASN A 206 -9.55 0.71 -23.20
CA ASN A 206 -8.99 -0.24 -24.15
C ASN A 206 -8.06 0.42 -25.17
N ARG A 207 -8.37 1.62 -25.67
CA ARG A 207 -7.53 2.30 -26.67
C ARG A 207 -6.20 2.77 -26.07
N GLU A 208 -6.22 3.34 -24.88
CA GLU A 208 -5.04 3.89 -24.22
C GLU A 208 -4.18 2.78 -23.59
N LEU A 209 -4.81 1.73 -23.05
CA LEU A 209 -4.13 0.68 -22.29
C LEU A 209 -3.67 -0.50 -23.15
N LYS A 210 -4.22 -0.73 -24.35
CA LYS A 210 -3.79 -1.82 -25.27
C LYS A 210 -2.31 -1.73 -25.71
N LYS A 211 -1.62 -0.62 -25.43
CA LYS A 211 -0.29 -0.35 -25.95
C LYS A 211 0.84 -0.61 -24.94
N THR A 212 0.54 -0.89 -23.67
CA THR A 212 1.54 -1.00 -22.60
C THR A 212 1.04 -1.85 -21.41
N GLU A 213 1.93 -2.19 -20.47
CA GLU A 213 1.54 -2.56 -19.10
C GLU A 213 0.85 -1.35 -18.45
N ALA A 214 -0.35 -1.54 -17.90
CA ALA A 214 -1.24 -0.42 -17.63
C ALA A 214 -2.19 -0.68 -16.45
N LEU A 215 -2.56 0.38 -15.74
CA LEU A 215 -3.49 0.35 -14.61
C LEU A 215 -4.68 1.28 -14.89
N CYS A 216 -5.90 0.80 -14.60
CA CYS A 216 -7.11 1.61 -14.64
C CYS A 216 -7.57 1.88 -13.20
N LEU A 217 -7.72 3.16 -12.85
CA LEU A 217 -8.24 3.63 -11.57
C LEU A 217 -9.56 4.35 -11.81
N SER A 218 -10.64 3.82 -11.29
CA SER A 218 -11.93 4.53 -11.34
C SER A 218 -12.19 5.25 -10.03
N VAL A 219 -12.45 6.55 -10.11
CA VAL A 219 -12.80 7.38 -8.96
C VAL A 219 -14.31 7.59 -8.95
N PHE A 220 -14.97 6.89 -8.02
CA PHE A 220 -16.39 7.06 -7.70
C PHE A 220 -16.51 7.64 -6.29
N ILE A 221 -17.43 8.59 -6.10
CA ILE A 221 -17.62 9.24 -4.80
C ILE A 221 -19.08 9.14 -4.44
N VAL A 222 -19.41 8.12 -3.64
CA VAL A 222 -20.76 7.98 -3.13
C VAL A 222 -20.98 9.01 -2.02
N ILE A 223 -21.68 10.10 -2.34
CA ILE A 223 -22.11 11.08 -1.36
C ILE A 223 -23.34 10.53 -0.64
N ARG A 224 -23.25 10.21 0.65
CA ARG A 224 -24.44 9.83 1.43
C ARG A 224 -25.12 11.07 2.01
N PRO A 225 -26.44 11.24 1.85
CA PRO A 225 -27.17 12.28 2.55
C PRO A 225 -26.97 12.11 4.06
N SER A 226 -26.62 13.20 4.75
CA SER A 226 -26.65 13.22 6.20
C SER A 226 -28.09 12.99 6.66
N THR A 227 -28.35 11.85 7.29
CA THR A 227 -29.57 11.67 8.06
C THR A 227 -29.48 12.57 9.29
N LYS A 228 -30.14 13.72 9.26
CA LYS A 228 -30.46 14.42 10.50
C LYS A 228 -31.38 13.49 11.32
N LYS A 229 -30.83 12.87 12.35
CA LYS A 229 -31.62 12.38 13.49
C LYS A 229 -31.82 13.52 14.47
#